data_AF-A0A6G0VWY1-F1
#
_entry.id   AF-A0A6G0VWY1-F1
#
_cell.length_a   1.000
_cell.length_b   1.000
_cell.length_c   1.000
_cell.angle_alpha   90.00
_cell.angle_beta   90.00
_cell.angle_gamma   90.00
#
_symmetry.space_group_name_H-M   'P 1'
#
loop_
_entity.id
_entity.type
_entity.pdbx_description
1 polymer ?
#
loop_
_entity_poly.entity_id
_entity_poly.type
_entity_poly.pdbx_seq_one_letter_code
_entity_poly.pdbx_strand_id
1 'polypeptide(L)'
;MFPSIVSIISISDIINHLRNEYSNVKDSLFSEITKLIKLILTVPASAATAERSFSALRRLKTYLRSTMTQKRLTHMMILHIHKSMTAKIDLKLIAKEFVSRTSQRKSTFGNFY
;
A
#
# COMPACT_ATOMS: atom_id res chain seq x y z
N MET A 1 2.82 32.40 -31.05
CA MET A 1 3.40 31.15 -31.59
C MET A 1 3.76 30.30 -30.38
N PHE A 2 2.85 29.42 -29.95
CA PHE A 2 3.11 28.51 -28.82
C PHE A 2 4.13 27.47 -29.26
N PRO A 3 5.20 27.20 -28.48
CA PRO A 3 6.16 26.19 -28.86
C PRO A 3 5.46 24.83 -28.91
N SER A 4 5.82 24.05 -29.92
CA SER A 4 5.31 22.71 -30.22
C SER A 4 5.10 21.90 -28.94
N ILE A 5 3.89 21.36 -28.76
CA ILE A 5 3.52 20.46 -27.67
C ILE A 5 4.51 19.29 -27.67
N VAL A 6 5.51 19.36 -26.79
CA VAL A 6 6.34 18.21 -26.45
C VAL A 6 5.39 17.18 -25.87
N SER A 7 5.37 15.98 -26.43
CA SER A 7 4.57 14.86 -25.91
C SER A 7 5.14 14.45 -24.55
N ILE A 8 4.68 15.10 -23.49
CA ILE A 8 5.02 14.77 -22.11
C ILE A 8 4.21 13.52 -21.74
N ILE A 9 4.86 12.36 -21.69
CA ILE A 9 4.21 11.08 -21.37
C ILE A 9 4.51 10.69 -19.91
N SER A 10 5.67 11.10 -19.38
CA SER A 10 6.13 10.74 -18.03
C SER A 10 6.67 11.94 -17.25
N ILE A 11 6.59 11.86 -15.92
CA ILE A 11 7.19 12.83 -14.98
C ILE A 11 8.70 12.96 -15.23
N SER A 12 9.37 11.89 -15.67
CA SER A 12 10.77 11.92 -16.08
C SER A 12 11.04 12.89 -17.23
N ASP A 13 10.11 13.01 -18.17
CA ASP A 13 10.28 13.82 -19.37
C ASP A 13 10.15 15.30 -19.03
N ILE A 14 9.25 15.63 -18.10
CA ILE A 14 9.11 16.97 -17.51
C ILE A 14 10.41 17.39 -16.81
N ILE A 15 10.98 16.49 -16.00
CA ILE A 15 12.22 16.77 -15.26
C ILE A 15 13.38 16.99 -16.22
N ASN A 16 13.49 16.16 -17.26
CA ASN A 16 14.55 16.28 -18.26
C ASN A 16 14.40 17.56 -19.09
N HIS A 17 13.17 17.96 -19.44
CA HIS A 17 12.92 19.23 -20.12
C HIS A 17 13.34 20.42 -19.27
N LEU A 18 12.92 20.48 -18.01
CA LEU A 18 13.28 21.56 -17.08
C LEU A 18 14.79 21.59 -16.80
N ARG A 19 15.45 20.44 -16.77
CA ARG A 19 16.91 20.35 -16.60
C ARG A 19 17.67 20.90 -17.81
N ASN A 20 17.17 20.65 -19.01
CA ASN A 20 17.75 21.16 -20.25
C ASN A 20 17.52 22.67 -20.42
N GLU A 21 16.35 23.18 -20.01
CA GLU A 21 16.02 24.61 -20.06
C GLU A 21 16.80 25.45 -19.04
N TYR A 22 17.12 24.86 -17.87
CA TYR A 22 17.81 25.55 -16.78
C TYR A 22 19.12 24.83 -16.40
N SER A 23 20.04 24.70 -17.36
CA SER A 23 21.33 23.99 -17.21
C SER A 23 22.25 24.51 -16.09
N ASN A 24 22.02 25.74 -15.61
CA ASN A 24 22.84 26.40 -14.58
C ASN A 24 22.32 26.18 -13.15
N VAL A 25 21.19 25.47 -12.98
CA VAL A 25 20.57 25.22 -11.69
C VAL A 25 21.15 23.95 -11.08
N LYS A 26 21.55 24.01 -9.80
CA LYS A 26 22.12 22.86 -9.08
C LYS A 26 21.17 21.66 -9.11
N ASP A 27 21.69 20.49 -9.44
CA ASP A 27 20.96 19.21 -9.42
C ASP A 27 20.24 18.90 -8.11
N SER A 28 20.75 19.44 -6.99
CA SER A 28 20.11 19.35 -5.68
C SER A 28 18.72 19.98 -5.65
N LEU A 29 18.50 21.08 -6.38
CA LEU A 29 17.20 21.76 -6.44
C LEU A 29 16.18 20.94 -7.23
N PHE A 30 16.60 20.32 -8.34
CA PHE A 30 15.75 19.40 -9.08
C PHE A 30 15.34 18.20 -8.24
N SER A 31 16.27 17.63 -7.45
CA SER A 31 15.94 16.55 -6.51
C SER A 31 14.82 16.95 -5.53
N GLU A 32 14.90 18.14 -4.94
CA GLU A 32 13.86 18.63 -4.03
C GLU A 32 12.51 18.90 -4.73
N ILE A 33 12.53 19.48 -5.93
CA ILE A 33 11.31 19.70 -6.73
C ILE A 33 10.63 18.36 -7.05
N THR A 34 11.40 17.32 -7.41
CA THR A 34 10.82 16.00 -7.69
C THR A 34 10.20 15.36 -6.47
N LYS A 35 10.81 15.52 -5.28
CA LYS A 35 10.23 15.05 -4.01
C LYS A 35 8.92 15.79 -3.72
N LEU A 36 8.88 17.11 -3.91
CA LEU A 36 7.68 17.91 -3.68
C LEU A 36 6.54 17.50 -4.62
N ILE A 37 6.82 17.33 -5.92
CA ILE A 37 5.82 16.86 -6.90
C ILE A 37 5.28 15.49 -6.50
N LYS A 38 6.16 14.54 -6.13
CA LYS A 38 5.73 13.23 -5.64
C LYS A 38 4.86 13.34 -4.38
N LEU A 39 5.22 14.20 -3.44
CA LEU A 39 4.44 14.41 -2.22
C LEU A 39 3.04 14.92 -2.55
N ILE A 40 2.93 15.96 -3.39
CA ILE A 40 1.64 16.53 -3.82
C ILE A 40 0.78 15.46 -4.49
N LEU A 41 1.37 14.61 -5.34
CA LEU A 41 0.65 13.52 -6.01
C LEU A 41 0.24 12.38 -5.05
N THR A 42 0.97 12.17 -3.96
CA THR A 42 0.62 11.16 -2.94
C THR A 42 -0.44 11.63 -1.95
N VAL A 43 -0.61 12.95 -1.79
CA VAL A 43 -1.68 13.49 -0.95
C VAL A 43 -3.01 13.17 -1.62
N PRO A 44 -3.88 12.37 -0.97
CA PRO A 44 -5.16 12.04 -1.56
C PRO A 44 -5.99 13.31 -1.69
N ALA A 45 -6.36 13.68 -2.91
CA ALA A 45 -7.22 14.83 -3.18
C ALA A 45 -8.65 14.67 -2.62
N SER A 46 -9.03 13.45 -2.20
CA SER A 46 -10.36 13.15 -1.66
C SER A 46 -10.29 12.19 -0.46
N ALA A 47 -11.32 12.24 0.38
CA ALA A 47 -11.49 11.32 1.52
C ALA A 47 -11.91 9.90 1.12
N ALA A 48 -12.08 9.61 -0.17
CA ALA A 48 -12.67 8.36 -0.66
C ALA A 48 -11.93 7.09 -0.20
N THR A 49 -10.60 7.15 -0.06
CA THR A 49 -9.79 6.04 0.47
C THR A 49 -10.02 5.80 1.97
N ALA A 50 -10.16 6.88 2.75
CA ALA A 50 -10.50 6.79 4.17
C ALA A 50 -11.94 6.27 4.35
N GLU A 51 -12.90 6.81 3.61
CA GLU A 51 -14.30 6.35 3.62
C GLU A 51 -14.43 4.88 3.24
N ARG A 52 -13.72 4.42 2.20
CA ARG A 52 -13.65 3.01 1.82
C ARG A 52 -13.15 2.14 2.97
N SER A 53 -12.13 2.61 3.69
CA SER A 53 -11.55 1.91 4.84
C SER A 53 -12.51 1.86 6.03
N PHE A 54 -13.20 2.95 6.35
CA PHE A 54 -14.23 2.98 7.40
C PHE A 54 -15.48 2.15 7.04
N SER A 55 -15.85 2.12 5.77
CA SER A 55 -16.91 1.25 5.25
C SER A 55 -16.54 -0.23 5.42
N ALA A 56 -15.29 -0.60 5.13
CA ALA A 56 -14.77 -1.95 5.40
C ALA A 56 -14.74 -2.27 6.91
N LEU A 57 -14.36 -1.30 7.74
CA LEU A 57 -14.36 -1.43 9.20
C LEU A 57 -15.76 -1.71 9.75
N ARG A 58 -16.76 -0.98 9.25
CA ARG A 58 -18.16 -1.18 9.62
C ARG A 58 -18.66 -2.59 9.26
N ARG A 59 -18.21 -3.16 8.14
CA ARG A 59 -18.53 -4.54 7.77
C ARG A 59 -17.82 -5.58 8.66
N LEU A 60 -16.60 -5.30 9.10
CA LEU A 60 -15.82 -6.24 9.93
C LEU A 60 -16.22 -6.21 11.41
N LYS A 61 -16.54 -5.03 11.95
CA LYS A 61 -16.92 -4.82 13.36
C LYS A 61 -18.43 -4.95 13.54
N THR A 62 -18.90 -6.20 13.61
CA THR A 62 -20.31 -6.55 13.85
C THR A 62 -20.61 -6.71 15.34
N TYR A 63 -21.90 -6.70 15.71
CA TYR A 63 -22.35 -6.94 17.10
C TYR A 63 -21.77 -8.23 17.70
N LEU A 64 -21.81 -9.33 16.95
CA LEU A 64 -21.24 -10.63 17.34
C LEU A 64 -19.70 -10.62 17.50
N ARG A 65 -19.01 -9.59 17.00
CA ARG A 65 -17.55 -9.42 17.08
C ARG A 65 -17.16 -8.21 17.94
N SER A 66 -18.08 -7.73 18.77
CA SER A 66 -17.91 -6.53 19.59
C SER A 66 -16.80 -6.65 20.64
N THR A 67 -16.48 -7.87 21.08
CA THR A 67 -15.45 -8.17 22.08
C THR A 67 -14.03 -8.33 21.51
N MET A 68 -13.83 -8.07 20.21
CA MET A 68 -12.53 -8.25 19.58
C MET A 68 -11.54 -7.15 20.00
N THR A 69 -10.30 -7.56 20.31
CA THR A 69 -9.23 -6.60 20.64
C THR A 69 -8.84 -5.76 19.43
N GLN A 70 -8.38 -4.53 19.68
CA GLN A 70 -7.96 -3.62 18.60
C GLN A 70 -6.84 -4.20 17.74
N LYS A 71 -5.88 -4.91 18.36
CA LYS A 71 -4.80 -5.60 17.63
C LYS A 71 -5.36 -6.61 16.61
N ARG A 72 -6.31 -7.44 17.03
CA ARG A 72 -6.94 -8.42 16.13
C ARG A 72 -7.78 -7.75 15.04
N LEU A 73 -8.47 -6.65 15.37
CA LEU A 73 -9.23 -5.85 14.41
C LEU A 73 -8.35 -5.28 13.31
N THR A 74 -7.24 -4.66 13.67
CA THR A 74 -6.30 -4.07 12.71
C THR A 74 -5.73 -5.12 11.77
N HIS A 75 -5.31 -6.29 12.27
CA HIS A 75 -4.82 -7.37 11.41
C HIS A 75 -5.89 -7.87 10.42
N MET A 76 -7.14 -8.04 10.89
CA MET A 76 -8.25 -8.43 10.00
C MET A 76 -8.56 -7.36 8.95
N MET A 77 -8.51 -6.09 9.33
CA MET A 77 -8.71 -4.96 8.41
C MET A 77 -7.69 -4.97 7.27
N ILE A 78 -6.42 -5.18 7.58
CA ILE A 78 -5.34 -5.25 6.57
C ILE A 78 -5.63 -6.37 5.58
N LEU A 79 -5.95 -7.57 6.07
CA LEU A 79 -6.24 -8.73 5.21
C LEU A 79 -7.47 -8.50 4.32
N HIS A 80 -8.50 -7.81 4.84
CA HIS A 80 -9.72 -7.51 4.11
C HIS A 80 -9.52 -6.43 3.04
N ILE A 81 -8.78 -5.36 3.34
CA ILE A 81 -8.47 -4.30 2.36
C ILE A 81 -7.59 -4.85 1.24
N HIS A 82 -6.57 -5.64 1.59
CA HIS A 82 -5.64 -6.22 0.63
C HIS A 82 -6.04 -7.63 0.16
N LYS A 83 -7.35 -7.92 0.07
CA LYS A 83 -7.88 -9.26 -0.25
C LYS A 83 -7.27 -9.87 -1.53
N SER A 84 -7.02 -9.07 -2.57
CA SER A 84 -6.41 -9.54 -3.82
C SER A 84 -4.97 -10.04 -3.65
N MET A 85 -4.20 -9.43 -2.74
CA MET A 85 -2.87 -9.89 -2.39
C MET A 85 -2.95 -11.08 -1.44
N THR A 86 -3.82 -11.02 -0.43
CA THR A 86 -4.04 -12.12 0.53
C THR A 86 -4.46 -13.42 -0.18
N ALA A 87 -5.25 -13.32 -1.26
CA ALA A 87 -5.69 -14.47 -2.04
C ALA A 87 -4.55 -15.20 -2.78
N LYS A 88 -3.41 -14.52 -3.00
CA LYS A 88 -2.22 -15.12 -3.63
C LYS A 88 -1.31 -15.83 -2.64
N ILE A 89 -1.57 -15.70 -1.33
CA ILE A 89 -0.72 -16.27 -0.30
C ILE A 89 -1.02 -17.77 -0.16
N ASP A 90 0.02 -18.59 -0.12
CA ASP A 90 -0.10 -20.02 0.12
C ASP A 90 -0.48 -20.32 1.58
N LEU A 91 -1.75 -20.70 1.77
CA LEU A 91 -2.29 -21.07 3.07
C LEU A 91 -1.63 -22.33 3.64
N LYS A 92 -1.14 -23.24 2.81
CA LYS A 92 -0.45 -24.46 3.29
C LYS A 92 0.87 -24.12 3.93
N LEU A 93 1.63 -23.21 3.31
CA LEU A 93 2.89 -22.71 3.86
C LEU A 93 2.66 -22.02 5.21
N ILE A 94 1.67 -21.12 5.30
CA ILE A 94 1.32 -20.45 6.56
C ILE A 94 0.92 -21.47 7.63
N ALA A 95 0.09 -22.45 7.29
CA ALA A 95 -0.36 -23.47 8.23
C ALA A 95 0.85 -24.28 8.76
N LYS A 96 1.74 -24.69 7.87
CA LYS A 96 2.97 -25.40 8.22
C LYS A 96 3.84 -24.57 9.17
N GLU A 97 4.05 -23.29 8.88
CA GLU A 97 4.81 -22.38 9.73
C GLU A 97 4.13 -22.17 11.10
N PHE A 98 2.80 -22.00 11.12
CA PHE A 98 2.03 -21.82 12.35
C PHE A 98 2.18 -23.02 13.29
N VAL A 99 2.21 -24.23 12.72
CA VAL A 99 2.30 -25.51 13.43
C VAL A 99 3.72 -25.78 13.91
N SER A 100 4.73 -25.45 13.09
CA SER A 100 6.14 -25.63 13.47
C SER A 100 6.59 -24.73 14.62
N ARG A 101 5.85 -23.66 14.94
CA ARG A 101 6.19 -22.72 16.02
C ARG A 101 6.11 -23.31 17.44
N THR A 102 5.38 -24.41 17.66
CA THR A 102 5.27 -25.00 19.01
C THR A 102 5.04 -26.50 18.92
N SER A 103 5.73 -27.29 19.75
CA SER A 103 5.57 -28.74 19.85
C SER A 103 4.13 -29.17 20.18
N GLN A 104 3.42 -28.40 20.99
CA GLN A 104 1.98 -28.59 21.25
C GLN A 104 1.15 -28.49 19.97
N ARG A 105 1.39 -27.47 19.13
CA ARG A 105 0.63 -27.28 17.89
C ARG A 105 0.90 -28.42 16.90
N LYS A 106 2.14 -28.90 16.83
CA LYS A 106 2.50 -30.07 16.03
C LYS A 106 1.77 -31.33 16.49
N SER A 107 1.59 -31.50 17.80
CA SER A 107 0.80 -32.61 18.36
C SER A 107 -0.69 -32.48 18.04
N THR A 108 -1.28 -31.28 18.21
CA THR A 108 -2.72 -31.06 17.99
C THR A 108 -3.14 -31.10 16.53
N PHE A 109 -2.36 -30.46 15.64
CA PHE A 109 -2.73 -30.31 14.24
C PHE A 109 -2.06 -31.34 13.31
N GLY A 110 -1.15 -32.16 13.83
CA GLY A 110 -0.42 -33.17 13.06
C GLY A 110 0.58 -32.57 12.06
N ASN A 111 1.03 -33.40 11.13
CA ASN A 111 1.91 -32.96 10.04
C ASN A 111 1.06 -32.54 8.83
N PHE A 112 1.32 -31.33 8.32
CA PHE A 112 0.75 -30.83 7.06
C PHE A 112 1.64 -31.26 5.91
N TYR A 113 1.09 -32.06 4.97
CA TYR A 113 1.73 -32.50 3.72
C TYR A 113 1.40 -31.55 2.56
#